data_AF-Q8WLZ2-F1
#
_entry.id   AF-Q8WLZ2-F1
#
_cell.length_a   1.000
_cell.length_b   1.000
_cell.length_c   1.000
_cell.angle_alpha   90.00
_cell.angle_beta   90.00
_cell.angle_gamma   90.00
#
_symmetry.space_group_name_H-M   'P 1'
#
loop_
_entity.id
_entity.type
_entity.pdbx_description
1 polymer ?
#
loop_
_entity_poly.entity_id
_entity_poly.type
_entity_poly.pdbx_seq_one_letter_code
_entity_poly.pdbx_strand_id
1 'polypeptide(L)' 'IESYIYNKLEYARFDSNLEKYVGYTEYGVKNAERFNKDPSEIAARKAQKGAYCQHNIGIDYQA' A
#
# COMPACT_ATOMS: atom_id res chain seq x y z
N ILE A 1 -2.58 4.40 -2.82
CA ILE A 1 -2.97 3.06 -2.31
C ILE A 1 -2.53 2.05 -3.35
N GLU A 2 -2.01 0.90 -2.93
CA GLU A 2 -1.53 -0.16 -3.83
C GLU A 2 -2.32 -1.44 -3.59
N SER A 3 -3.00 -1.93 -4.63
CA SER A 3 -3.88 -3.10 -4.58
C SER A 3 -3.34 -4.22 -5.44
N TYR A 4 -3.34 -5.44 -4.89
CA TYR A 4 -2.94 -6.65 -5.59
C TYR A 4 -4.17 -7.46 -5.96
N ILE A 5 -4.39 -7.58 -7.26
CA ILE A 5 -5.59 -8.17 -7.85
C ILE A 5 -5.16 -9.30 -8.77
N TYR A 6 -5.80 -10.47 -8.60
CA TYR A 6 -5.62 -11.63 -9.47
C TYR A 6 -6.99 -12.19 -9.83
N ASN A 7 -7.24 -12.48 -11.12
CA ASN A 7 -8.55 -12.94 -11.62
C ASN A 7 -9.74 -12.08 -11.15
N LYS A 8 -9.58 -10.75 -11.21
CA LYS A 8 -10.57 -9.76 -10.72
C LYS A 8 -10.89 -9.86 -9.22
N LEU A 9 -10.14 -10.63 -8.46
CA LEU A 9 -10.24 -10.74 -7.01
C LEU A 9 -9.07 -10.03 -6.36
N GLU A 10 -9.36 -9.02 -5.54
CA GLU A 10 -8.35 -8.38 -4.72
C GLU A 10 -7.96 -9.33 -3.59
N TYR A 11 -6.68 -9.70 -3.52
CA TYR A 11 -6.19 -10.59 -2.48
C TYR A 11 -5.44 -9.83 -1.38
N ALA A 12 -4.74 -8.74 -1.70
CA ALA A 12 -4.04 -7.93 -0.70
C ALA A 12 -3.99 -6.45 -1.11
N ARG A 13 -3.78 -5.56 -0.15
CA ARG A 13 -3.64 -4.11 -0.36
C ARG A 13 -2.71 -3.50 0.67
N PHE A 14 -1.86 -2.55 0.27
CA PHE A 14 -1.20 -1.65 1.23
C PHE A 14 -2.14 -0.50 1.60
N ASP A 15 -2.60 -0.49 2.85
CA ASP A 15 -3.42 0.57 3.39
C ASP A 15 -2.51 1.65 4.00
N SER A 16 -2.51 2.84 3.40
CA SER A 16 -1.68 3.98 3.83
C SER A 16 -2.18 4.71 5.08
N ASN A 17 -3.37 4.36 5.58
CA ASN A 17 -3.90 4.84 6.86
C ASN A 17 -3.52 3.88 8.00
N LEU A 18 -3.55 2.57 7.72
CA LEU A 18 -3.10 1.54 8.66
C LEU A 18 -1.58 1.30 8.59
N GLU A 19 -0.93 1.83 7.56
CA GLU A 19 0.49 1.73 7.28
C GLU A 19 1.01 0.28 7.15
N LYS A 20 0.15 -0.60 6.62
CA LYS A 20 0.45 -2.04 6.49
C LYS A 20 -0.32 -2.68 5.34
N TYR A 21 0.13 -3.86 4.93
CA TYR A 21 -0.62 -4.72 4.03
C TYR A 21 -1.78 -5.42 4.75
N VAL A 22 -2.94 -5.43 4.12
CA VAL A 22 -4.17 -6.11 4.55
C VAL A 22 -4.50 -7.18 3.51
N GLY A 23 -4.77 -8.41 3.97
CA GLY A 23 -5.20 -9.51 3.12
C GLY A 23 -6.73 -9.66 3.13
N TYR A 24 -7.32 -9.90 1.96
CA TYR A 24 -8.78 -10.08 1.79
C TYR A 24 -9.19 -11.52 1.48
N THR A 25 -8.22 -12.39 1.18
CA THR A 25 -8.39 -13.83 1.01
C THR A 25 -7.39 -14.56 1.91
N GLU A 26 -7.57 -15.86 2.16
CA GLU A 26 -6.60 -16.63 2.96
C GLU A 26 -5.17 -16.57 2.37
N TYR A 27 -5.07 -16.64 1.04
CA TYR A 27 -3.82 -16.42 0.32
C TYR A 27 -3.28 -15.01 0.56
N GLY A 28 -4.16 -14.02 0.50
CA GLY A 28 -3.87 -12.63 0.79
C GLY A 28 -3.33 -12.38 2.19
N VAL A 29 -3.93 -12.99 3.21
CA VAL A 29 -3.54 -12.84 4.61
C VAL A 29 -2.10 -13.35 4.82
N LYS A 30 -1.77 -14.54 4.30
CA LYS A 30 -0.41 -15.09 4.37
C LYS A 30 0.63 -14.20 3.67
N ASN A 31 0.28 -13.62 2.52
CA ASN A 31 1.16 -12.69 1.82
C ASN A 31 1.30 -11.36 2.57
N ALA A 32 0.21 -10.81 3.09
CA ALA A 32 0.21 -9.59 3.89
C ALA A 32 1.08 -9.74 5.15
N GLU A 33 0.99 -10.87 5.85
CA GLU A 33 1.88 -11.18 6.97
C GLU A 33 3.35 -11.22 6.55
N ARG A 34 3.66 -11.80 5.39
CA ARG A 34 5.04 -11.83 4.86
C ARG A 34 5.52 -10.42 4.52
N PHE A 35 4.71 -9.61 3.84
CA PHE A 35 5.09 -8.24 3.46
C PHE A 35 5.26 -7.34 4.68
N ASN A 36 4.39 -7.48 5.68
CA ASN A 36 4.47 -6.72 6.93
C ASN A 36 5.68 -7.08 7.79
N LYS A 37 6.34 -8.22 7.54
CA LYS A 37 7.57 -8.62 8.23
C LYS A 37 8.82 -7.91 7.71
N ASP A 38 8.76 -7.24 6.56
CA ASP A 38 9.88 -6.45 6.02
C ASP A 38 9.67 -4.95 6.33
N PRO A 39 10.37 -4.38 7.33
CA PRO A 39 10.23 -2.98 7.69
C PRO A 39 10.72 -2.03 6.60
N SER A 40 11.69 -2.48 5.77
CA SER A 40 12.26 -1.65 4.70
C SER A 40 11.22 -1.38 3.62
N GLU A 41 10.44 -2.41 3.28
CA GLU A 41 9.37 -2.29 2.32
C GLU A 41 8.24 -1.39 2.85
N ILE A 42 7.83 -1.55 4.11
CA ILE A 42 6.81 -0.68 4.72
C ILE A 42 7.29 0.78 4.74
N ALA A 43 8.55 1.02 5.08
CA ALA A 43 9.13 2.37 5.08
C ALA A 43 9.15 2.98 3.67
N ALA A 44 9.50 2.20 2.64
CA ALA A 44 9.48 2.65 1.26
C ALA A 44 8.05 3.04 0.81
N ARG A 45 7.04 2.22 1.12
CA ARG A 45 5.63 2.52 0.79
C ARG A 45 5.11 3.75 1.51
N LYS A 46 5.49 3.95 2.78
CA LYS A 46 5.19 5.18 3.52
C LYS A 46 5.79 6.41 2.85
N ALA A 47 7.07 6.35 2.49
CA ALA A 47 7.78 7.47 1.87
C ALA A 47 7.14 7.88 0.53
N GLN A 48 6.70 6.91 -0.28
CA GLN A 48 6.04 7.18 -1.56
C GLN A 48 4.74 7.98 -1.44
N LYS A 49 3.97 7.80 -0.35
CA LYS A 49 2.76 8.61 -0.09
C LYS A 49 3.09 10.10 -0.06
N GLY A 50 4.15 10.47 0.66
CA GLY A 50 4.59 11.86 0.76
C GLY A 50 5.23 12.36 -0.54
N ALA A 51 6.19 11.57 -1.05
CA ALA A 51 7.01 11.97 -2.19
C ALA A 51 6.23 12.11 -3.50
N TYR A 52 5.20 11.30 -3.72
CA TYR A 52 4.44 11.31 -4.97
C TYR A 52 3.03 11.87 -4.78
N CYS A 53 2.21 11.23 -3.94
CA CYS A 53 0.80 11.60 -3.83
C CYS A 53 0.63 13.00 -3.22
N GLN A 54 1.17 13.24 -2.02
CA GLN A 54 1.00 14.54 -1.36
C GLN A 54 1.71 15.67 -2.12
N HIS A 55 2.90 15.40 -2.66
CA HIS A 55 3.62 16.36 -3.48
C HIS A 55 2.81 16.81 -4.70
N ASN A 56 2.32 15.87 -5.51
CA ASN A 56 1.57 16.19 -6.72
C ASN A 56 0.22 16.84 -6.40
N ILE A 57 -0.47 16.37 -5.37
CA ILE A 57 -1.71 16.99 -4.89
C ILE A 57 -1.44 18.45 -4.49
N GLY A 58 -0.37 18.71 -3.74
CA GLY A 58 0.01 20.07 -3.35
C GLY A 58 0.26 21.00 -4.54
N ILE A 59 0.89 20.49 -5.60
CA ILE A 59 1.07 21.24 -6.86
C ILE A 59 -0.27 21.53 -7.52
N ASP A 60 -1.16 20.55 -7.62
CA ASP A 60 -2.47 20.69 -8.27
C ASP A 60 -3.36 21.72 -7.55
N TYR A 61 -3.36 21.75 -6.22
CA TYR A 61 -4.10 22.75 -5.44
C TYR A 61 -3.48 24.16 -5.47
N GLN A 62 -2.24 24.30 -5.94
CA GLN A 62 -1.55 25.59 -6.09
C GLN A 62 -1.66 26.17 -7.51
N ALA A 63 -2.22 25.40 -8.45
CA ALA A 63 -2.40 25.78 -9.85
C ALA A 63 -3.69 26.59 -10.11
#